data_AF-A0A4Q0IJJ6-F1
#
_entry.id   AF-A0A4Q0IJJ6-F1
#
_cell.length_a   1.000
_cell.length_b   1.000
_cell.length_c   1.000
_cell.angle_alpha   90.00
_cell.angle_beta   90.00
_cell.angle_gamma   90.00
#
_symmetry.space_group_name_H-M   'P 1'
#
loop_
_entity.id
_entity.type
_entity.pdbx_description
1 polymer ?
#
loop_
_entity_poly.entity_id
_entity_poly.type
_entity_poly.pdbx_seq_one_letter_code
_entity_poly.pdbx_strand_id
1 'polypeptide(L)'
;DSAAAALDAARAAQAEGAPFDLALVDQNLPEEDGQNCVAALGRLSGGALPRLLLVPAFNAGRRYEPPGADRNTRVLSKPVWRASLHNAIVEALGLDRALIPVRGARDQDEPADMRSMAGAHILLAEDNEINQEVASNLLEALGMRVTLAKDGAEA
;
A
#
# COMPACT_ATOMS: atom_id res chain seq x y z
N ASP A 1 10.52 -1.85 -13.94
CA ASP A 1 11.41 -1.47 -12.84
C ASP A 1 10.74 -1.00 -11.54
N SER A 2 9.40 -0.99 -11.41
CA SER A 2 8.71 -0.43 -10.22
C SER A 2 9.10 -1.07 -8.87
N ALA A 3 9.50 -2.34 -8.84
CA ALA A 3 9.95 -3.01 -7.62
C ALA A 3 11.33 -2.49 -7.14
N ALA A 4 12.27 -2.28 -8.05
CA ALA A 4 13.58 -1.72 -7.75
C ALA A 4 13.45 -0.25 -7.32
N ALA A 5 12.66 0.52 -8.08
CA ALA A 5 12.35 1.91 -7.76
C ALA A 5 11.73 2.06 -6.36
N ALA A 6 10.87 1.12 -5.94
CA ALA A 6 10.28 1.14 -4.60
C ALA A 6 11.34 0.96 -3.51
N LEU A 7 12.29 0.04 -3.71
CA LEU A 7 13.39 -0.17 -2.76
C LEU A 7 14.33 1.03 -2.69
N ASP A 8 14.61 1.66 -3.83
CA ASP A 8 15.47 2.85 -3.88
C ASP A 8 14.80 4.05 -3.23
N ALA A 9 13.52 4.31 -3.52
CA ALA A 9 12.75 5.34 -2.84
C ALA A 9 12.70 5.09 -1.32
N ALA A 10 12.47 3.85 -0.88
CA ALA A 10 12.45 3.52 0.54
C ALA A 10 13.82 3.72 1.22
N ARG A 11 14.93 3.41 0.52
CA ARG A 11 16.29 3.67 1.03
C ARG A 11 16.56 5.17 1.15
N ALA A 12 16.21 5.95 0.12
CA ALA A 12 16.40 7.40 0.11
C ALA A 12 15.62 8.05 1.26
N ALA A 13 14.33 7.73 1.38
CA ALA A 13 13.46 8.20 2.46
C ALA A 13 14.00 7.86 3.86
N GLN A 14 14.53 6.64 4.05
CA GLN A 14 15.18 6.26 5.31
C GLN A 14 16.46 7.05 5.58
N ALA A 15 17.31 7.23 4.57
CA ALA A 15 18.57 7.97 4.71
C ALA A 15 18.34 9.45 5.04
N GLU A 16 17.25 10.03 4.55
CA GLU A 16 16.82 11.40 4.82
C GLU A 16 16.08 11.56 6.15
N GLY A 17 15.84 10.46 6.89
CA GLY A 17 15.11 10.49 8.17
C GLY A 17 13.61 10.72 8.02
N ALA A 18 13.07 10.54 6.82
CA ALA A 18 11.65 10.68 6.49
C ALA A 18 11.08 9.39 5.87
N PRO A 19 11.12 8.24 6.58
CA PRO A 19 10.65 6.97 6.04
C PRO A 19 9.14 7.02 5.75
N PHE A 20 8.70 6.23 4.78
CA PHE A 20 7.28 6.03 4.50
C PHE A 20 6.55 5.42 5.70
N ASP A 21 5.28 5.80 5.86
CA ASP A 21 4.38 5.27 6.88
C ASP A 21 3.77 3.93 6.44
N LEU A 22 3.67 3.68 5.13
CA LEU A 22 3.11 2.47 4.54
C LEU A 22 3.65 2.27 3.12
N ALA A 23 3.81 1.02 2.69
CA ALA A 23 3.97 0.69 1.28
C ALA A 23 2.76 -0.07 0.73
N LEU A 24 2.24 0.36 -0.41
CA LEU A 24 1.21 -0.32 -1.20
C LEU A 24 1.88 -0.90 -2.45
N VAL A 25 1.83 -2.22 -2.61
CA VAL A 25 2.57 -2.93 -3.67
C VAL A 25 1.63 -3.81 -4.46
N ASP A 26 1.62 -3.68 -5.78
CA ASP A 26 0.95 -4.64 -6.67
C ASP A 26 1.70 -5.98 -6.65
N GLN A 27 0.98 -7.10 -6.56
CA GLN A 27 1.56 -8.42 -6.79
C GLN A 27 2.11 -8.57 -8.22
N ASN A 28 1.43 -8.00 -9.21
CA ASN A 28 1.70 -8.23 -10.62
C ASN A 28 2.75 -7.26 -11.20
N LEU A 29 3.80 -6.93 -10.43
CA LEU A 29 4.90 -6.15 -10.98
C LEU A 29 5.65 -6.94 -12.08
N PRO A 30 6.05 -6.30 -13.19
CA PRO A 30 6.88 -6.92 -14.21
C PRO A 30 8.27 -7.21 -13.67
N GLU A 31 8.86 -8.31 -14.16
CA GLU A 31 10.26 -8.73 -13.95
C GLU A 31 10.61 -9.16 -12.52
N GLU A 32 10.03 -8.54 -11.50
CA GLU A 32 10.16 -8.86 -10.08
C GLU A 32 8.78 -9.17 -9.49
N ASP A 33 8.66 -10.30 -8.78
CA ASP A 33 7.42 -10.64 -8.09
C ASP A 33 7.13 -9.58 -7.01
N GLY A 34 5.96 -8.95 -7.02
CA GLY A 34 5.54 -7.99 -6.01
C GLY A 34 5.65 -8.53 -4.57
N GLN A 35 5.56 -9.86 -4.41
CA GLN A 35 5.83 -10.54 -3.14
C GLN A 35 7.28 -10.40 -2.68
N ASN A 36 8.24 -10.51 -3.60
CA ASN A 36 9.65 -10.29 -3.32
C ASN A 36 9.92 -8.84 -2.95
N CYS A 37 9.27 -7.89 -3.63
CA CYS A 37 9.34 -6.47 -3.30
C CYS A 37 8.85 -6.21 -1.86
N VAL A 38 7.68 -6.74 -1.48
CA VAL A 38 7.15 -6.62 -0.11
C VAL A 38 8.11 -7.23 0.91
N ALA A 39 8.66 -8.42 0.66
CA ALA A 39 9.61 -9.04 1.57
C ALA A 39 10.92 -8.24 1.69
N ALA A 40 11.39 -7.64 0.59
CA ALA A 40 12.57 -6.81 0.56
C ALA A 40 12.38 -5.49 1.32
N LEU A 41 11.24 -4.81 1.15
CA LEU A 41 10.86 -3.62 1.92
C LEU A 41 10.76 -3.92 3.43
N GLY A 42 10.26 -5.11 3.78
CA GLY A 42 10.24 -5.57 5.16
C GLY A 42 11.64 -5.74 5.74
N ARG A 43 12.55 -6.41 5.02
CA ARG A 43 13.95 -6.54 5.46
C ARG A 43 14.65 -5.19 5.57
N LEU A 44 14.47 -4.29 4.59
CA LEU A 44 15.07 -2.96 4.56
C LEU A 44 14.69 -2.12 5.78
N SER A 45 13.45 -2.23 6.24
CA SER A 45 12.94 -1.50 7.41
C SER A 45 13.15 -2.23 8.75
N GLY A 46 13.85 -3.36 8.79
CA GLY A 46 13.94 -4.20 9.98
C GLY A 46 12.57 -4.71 10.47
N GLY A 47 11.61 -4.82 9.54
CA GLY A 47 10.22 -5.19 9.80
C GLY A 47 9.31 -4.02 10.18
N ALA A 48 9.82 -2.80 10.36
CA ALA A 48 9.03 -1.68 10.90
C ALA A 48 7.99 -1.12 9.92
N LEU A 49 8.27 -1.11 8.62
CA LEU A 49 7.39 -0.50 7.60
C LEU A 49 6.15 -1.37 7.37
N PRO A 50 4.92 -0.93 7.69
CA PRO A 50 3.71 -1.65 7.31
C PRO A 50 3.56 -1.75 5.79
N ARG A 51 3.03 -2.87 5.29
CA ARG A 51 2.95 -3.15 3.85
C ARG A 51 1.60 -3.77 3.48
N LEU A 52 0.98 -3.27 2.42
CA LEU A 52 -0.20 -3.83 1.79
C LEU A 52 0.19 -4.43 0.44
N LEU A 53 0.01 -5.74 0.28
CA LEU A 53 0.15 -6.43 -1.01
C LEU A 53 -1.22 -6.54 -1.69
N LEU A 54 -1.34 -6.01 -2.90
CA LEU A 54 -2.54 -6.12 -3.73
C LEU A 54 -2.49 -7.40 -4.57
N VAL A 55 -3.44 -8.31 -4.35
CA VAL A 55 -3.48 -9.62 -5.01
C VAL A 55 -4.74 -9.77 -5.86
N PRO A 56 -4.74 -10.57 -6.94
CA PRO A 56 -5.96 -10.86 -7.70
C PRO A 56 -7.09 -11.49 -6.86
N ALA A 57 -8.36 -11.20 -7.20
CA ALA A 57 -9.56 -11.67 -6.48
C ALA A 57 -9.60 -13.19 -6.24
N PHE A 58 -9.12 -13.99 -7.19
CA PHE A 58 -9.15 -15.45 -7.09
C PHE A 58 -8.23 -15.99 -5.98
N ASN A 59 -7.28 -15.18 -5.50
CA ASN A 59 -6.45 -15.51 -4.34
C ASN A 59 -7.17 -15.26 -3.01
N ALA A 60 -8.27 -14.49 -2.98
CA ALA A 60 -8.99 -14.09 -1.76
C ALA A 60 -9.77 -15.24 -1.08
N GLY A 61 -10.02 -16.35 -1.80
CA GLY A 61 -10.73 -17.52 -1.26
C GLY A 61 -9.83 -18.47 -0.45
N ARG A 62 -8.51 -18.26 -0.45
CA ARG A 62 -7.55 -18.97 0.39
C ARG A 62 -6.88 -17.92 1.30
N ARG A 63 -6.50 -18.31 2.51
CA ARG A 63 -5.62 -17.47 3.34
C ARG A 63 -4.29 -17.34 2.60
N TYR A 64 -4.18 -16.30 1.79
CA TYR A 64 -3.03 -16.04 0.96
C TYR A 64 -1.97 -15.38 1.84
N GLU A 65 -0.92 -16.12 2.16
CA GLU A 65 0.25 -15.63 2.88
C GLU A 65 1.41 -15.60 1.89
N PRO A 66 1.83 -14.41 1.41
CA PRO A 66 2.94 -14.33 0.49
C PRO A 66 4.24 -14.76 1.20
N PRO A 67 5.19 -15.39 0.51
CA PRO A 67 6.47 -15.77 1.09
C PRO A 67 7.16 -14.55 1.73
N GLY A 68 7.64 -14.71 2.96
CA GLY A 68 8.29 -13.62 3.70
C GLY A 68 7.34 -12.57 4.26
N ALA A 69 6.02 -12.80 4.23
CA ALA A 69 5.08 -12.01 5.02
C ALA A 69 5.39 -12.13 6.51
N ASP A 70 5.38 -11.00 7.20
CA ASP A 70 5.40 -10.93 8.65
C ASP A 70 4.10 -10.27 9.16
N ARG A 71 4.00 -10.02 10.47
CA ARG A 71 2.82 -9.41 11.10
C ARG A 71 2.45 -8.00 10.59
N ASN A 72 3.36 -7.31 9.92
CA ASN A 72 3.18 -5.98 9.34
C ASN A 72 2.86 -6.03 7.84
N THR A 73 2.75 -7.23 7.26
CA THR A 73 2.21 -7.42 5.92
C THR A 73 0.72 -7.74 6.00
N ARG A 74 -0.08 -7.04 5.19
CA ARG A 74 -1.49 -7.35 4.94
C ARG A 74 -1.68 -7.59 3.45
N VAL A 75 -2.72 -8.34 3.12
CA VAL A 75 -3.08 -8.67 1.74
C VAL A 75 -4.46 -8.12 1.45
N LEU A 76 -4.60 -7.44 0.32
CA LEU A 76 -5.86 -6.90 -0.15
C LEU A 76 -6.17 -7.43 -1.55
N SER A 77 -7.37 -7.98 -1.73
CA SER A 77 -7.78 -8.51 -3.03
C SER A 77 -8.29 -7.40 -3.96
N LYS A 78 -7.84 -7.41 -5.21
CA LYS A 78 -8.38 -6.60 -6.29
C LYS A 78 -9.80 -7.09 -6.68
N PRO A 79 -10.72 -6.23 -7.15
CA PRO A 79 -10.58 -4.77 -7.27
C PRO A 79 -10.52 -4.09 -5.89
N VAL A 80 -9.61 -3.13 -5.76
CA VAL A 80 -9.41 -2.38 -4.52
C VAL A 80 -10.47 -1.30 -4.43
N TRP A 81 -11.33 -1.39 -3.41
CA TRP A 81 -12.36 -0.38 -3.13
C TRP A 81 -11.93 0.54 -1.98
N ARG A 82 -12.47 1.76 -1.95
CA ARG A 82 -12.21 2.77 -0.90
C ARG A 82 -12.33 2.21 0.51
N ALA A 83 -13.47 1.59 0.84
CA ALA A 83 -13.73 1.06 2.19
C ALA A 83 -12.72 -0.04 2.58
N SER A 84 -12.41 -0.95 1.65
CA SER A 84 -11.46 -2.03 1.91
C SER A 84 -10.02 -1.53 2.01
N LEU A 85 -9.64 -0.52 1.21
CA LEU A 85 -8.34 0.14 1.29
C LEU A 85 -8.21 0.91 2.61
N HIS A 86 -9.19 1.74 2.96
CA HIS A 86 -9.24 2.47 4.23
C HIS A 86 -9.04 1.53 5.43
N ASN A 87 -9.82 0.46 5.50
CA ASN A 87 -9.74 -0.49 6.62
C ASN A 87 -8.36 -1.16 6.68
N ALA A 88 -7.82 -1.58 5.53
CA ALA A 88 -6.49 -2.18 5.47
C ALA A 88 -5.40 -1.20 5.97
N ILE A 89 -5.52 0.09 5.65
CA ILE A 89 -4.58 1.13 6.10
C ILE A 89 -4.73 1.40 7.59
N VAL A 90 -5.95 1.55 8.11
CA VAL A 90 -6.22 1.72 9.54
C VAL A 90 -5.64 0.56 10.35
N GLU A 91 -5.86 -0.67 9.89
CA GLU A 91 -5.32 -1.87 10.52
C GLU A 91 -3.79 -1.98 10.41
N ALA A 92 -3.20 -1.59 9.28
CA ALA A 92 -1.76 -1.66 9.06
C ALA A 92 -1.01 -0.61 9.91
N LEU A 93 -1.58 0.58 10.05
CA LEU A 93 -1.02 1.67 10.86
C LEU A 93 -1.37 1.54 12.35
N GLY A 94 -2.21 0.57 12.74
CA GLY A 94 -2.62 0.35 14.12
C GLY A 94 -3.43 1.51 14.73
N LEU A 95 -4.21 2.21 13.90
CA LEU A 95 -5.00 3.36 14.33
C LEU A 95 -6.24 2.88 15.09
N ASP A 96 -6.52 3.47 16.26
CA ASP A 96 -7.72 3.20 17.05
C ASP A 96 -8.94 3.91 16.43
N ARG A 97 -9.51 3.30 15.38
CA ARG A 97 -10.60 3.88 14.56
C ARG A 97 -11.65 2.85 14.16
N ALA A 98 -12.85 3.34 13.89
CA ALA A 98 -13.94 2.53 13.37
C ALA A 98 -13.65 2.07 11.93
N LEU A 99 -13.77 0.77 11.69
CA LEU A 99 -13.71 0.20 10.35
C LEU A 99 -15.00 0.54 9.59
N ILE A 100 -14.87 0.81 8.29
CA ILE A 100 -16.00 1.06 7.40
C ILE A 100 -16.64 -0.29 7.02
N PRO A 101 -17.98 -0.43 7.10
CA PRO A 101 -18.65 -1.64 6.62
C PRO A 101 -18.37 -1.91 5.14
N VAL A 102 -17.76 -3.06 4.83
CA VAL A 102 -17.45 -3.47 3.44
C VAL A 102 -18.71 -3.88 2.65
N ARG A 103 -19.79 -4.27 3.35
CA ARG A 103 -21.08 -4.63 2.74
C ARG A 103 -21.99 -3.39 2.63
N GLY A 104 -22.06 -2.80 1.43
CA GLY A 104 -23.00 -1.71 1.12
C GLY A 104 -22.33 -0.39 0.73
N ALA A 105 -21.03 -0.22 1.01
CA ALA A 105 -20.25 0.95 0.62
C ALA A 105 -19.89 0.90 -0.88
N ARG A 106 -20.91 1.08 -1.74
CA ARG A 106 -20.69 1.66 -3.08
C ARG A 106 -20.51 3.16 -2.86
N ASP A 107 -19.27 3.65 -2.92
CA ASP A 107 -18.83 5.04 -3.15
C ASP A 107 -19.55 6.24 -2.47
N GLN A 108 -20.56 6.07 -1.61
CA GLN A 108 -21.51 7.14 -1.29
C GLN A 108 -21.54 7.60 0.16
N ASP A 109 -20.90 6.91 1.10
CA ASP A 109 -20.83 7.36 2.49
C ASP A 109 -19.41 7.88 2.79
N GLU A 110 -19.26 9.20 2.87
CA GLU A 110 -18.04 9.82 3.41
C GLU A 110 -17.87 9.37 4.87
N PRO A 111 -16.78 8.66 5.21
CA PRO A 111 -16.48 8.39 6.61
C PRO A 111 -16.18 9.73 7.28
N ALA A 112 -16.95 10.09 8.29
CA ALA A 112 -16.87 11.38 8.99
C ALA A 112 -15.52 11.67 9.69
N ASP A 113 -14.50 10.82 9.52
CA ASP A 113 -13.23 10.90 10.26
C ASP A 113 -11.98 10.55 9.44
N MET A 114 -11.93 10.97 8.17
CA MET A 114 -10.75 10.83 7.29
C MET A 114 -9.50 11.60 7.78
N ARG A 115 -9.60 12.38 8.86
CA ARG A 115 -8.54 13.29 9.34
C ARG A 115 -7.34 12.57 9.97
N SER A 116 -7.47 11.33 10.42
CA SER A 116 -6.40 10.62 11.14
C SER A 116 -5.33 9.98 10.23
N MET A 117 -5.60 9.82 8.94
CA MET A 117 -4.59 9.38 7.95
C MET A 117 -4.01 10.56 7.16
N ALA A 118 -4.51 11.78 7.44
CA ALA A 118 -4.10 12.96 6.72
C ALA A 118 -2.60 13.22 6.90
N GLY A 119 -1.89 13.32 5.78
CA GLY A 119 -0.45 13.58 5.73
C GLY A 119 0.45 12.35 5.78
N ALA A 120 -0.09 11.14 6.03
CA ALA A 120 0.70 9.91 5.99
C ALA A 120 1.34 9.72 4.61
N HIS A 121 2.61 9.30 4.59
CA HIS A 121 3.42 9.18 3.38
C HIS A 121 3.43 7.73 2.90
N ILE A 122 2.82 7.50 1.75
CA ILE A 122 2.63 6.17 1.18
C ILE A 122 3.56 6.00 0.00
N LEU A 123 4.33 4.91 0.00
CA LEU A 123 5.04 4.44 -1.18
C LEU A 123 4.11 3.55 -2.00
N LEU A 124 3.92 3.85 -3.27
CA LEU A 124 3.07 3.09 -4.19
C LEU A 124 3.91 2.45 -5.30
N ALA A 125 3.94 1.12 -5.33
CA ALA A 125 4.60 0.32 -6.37
C ALA A 125 3.57 -0.38 -7.26
N GLU A 126 3.41 0.13 -8.48
CA GLU A 126 2.47 -0.32 -9.50
C GLU A 126 3.10 -0.02 -10.86
N ASP A 127 2.99 -0.92 -11.83
CA ASP A 127 3.62 -0.79 -13.16
C ASP A 127 2.67 -0.19 -14.20
N ASN A 128 1.36 -0.33 -14.00
CA ASN A 128 0.37 0.17 -14.92
C ASN A 128 -0.01 1.62 -14.56
N GLU A 129 0.25 2.56 -15.48
CA GLU A 129 -0.06 3.99 -15.29
C GLU A 129 -1.51 4.27 -14.87
N ILE A 130 -2.48 3.52 -15.43
CA ILE A 130 -3.90 3.66 -15.08
C ILE A 130 -4.13 3.22 -13.64
N ASN A 131 -3.53 2.10 -13.22
CA ASN A 131 -3.64 1.64 -11.84
C ASN A 131 -2.91 2.58 -10.86
N GLN A 132 -1.77 3.16 -11.26
CA GLN A 132 -1.06 4.17 -10.46
C GLN A 132 -1.95 5.39 -10.22
N GLU A 133 -2.60 5.89 -11.26
CA GLU A 133 -3.53 7.03 -11.16
C GLU A 133 -4.72 6.69 -10.25
N VAL A 134 -5.35 5.53 -10.46
CA VAL A 134 -6.49 5.10 -9.65
C VAL A 134 -6.09 4.94 -8.17
N ALA A 135 -4.99 4.24 -7.89
CA ALA A 135 -4.53 4.02 -6.52
C ALA A 135 -4.10 5.33 -5.85
N SER A 136 -3.39 6.22 -6.56
CA SER A 136 -3.00 7.53 -6.05
C SER A 136 -4.22 8.38 -5.71
N ASN A 137 -5.19 8.49 -6.62
CA ASN A 137 -6.44 9.22 -6.39
C ASN A 137 -7.22 8.69 -5.18
N LEU A 138 -7.24 7.37 -4.97
CA LEU A 138 -7.89 6.77 -3.80
C LEU A 138 -7.16 7.11 -2.50
N LEU A 139 -5.82 7.06 -2.50
CA LEU A 139 -4.99 7.38 -1.33
C LEU A 139 -5.01 8.88 -1.00
N GLU A 140 -4.94 9.74 -2.01
CA GLU A 140 -4.99 11.20 -1.87
C GLU A 140 -6.38 11.67 -1.42
N ALA A 141 -7.46 11.03 -1.92
CA ALA A 141 -8.82 11.29 -1.43
C ALA A 141 -8.96 10.94 0.07
N LEU A 142 -8.14 10.01 0.58
CA LEU A 142 -8.01 9.68 2.00
C LEU A 142 -7.08 10.63 2.77
N GLY A 143 -6.56 11.68 2.13
CA GLY A 143 -5.72 12.73 2.73
C GLY A 143 -4.24 12.39 2.81
N MET A 144 -3.79 11.29 2.19
CA MET A 144 -2.40 10.84 2.26
C MET A 144 -1.53 11.49 1.16
N ARG A 145 -0.22 11.53 1.40
CA ARG A 145 0.78 11.90 0.39
C ARG A 145 1.28 10.62 -0.27
N VAL A 146 1.31 10.59 -1.59
CA VAL A 146 1.74 9.41 -2.35
C VAL A 146 3.06 9.70 -3.04
N THR A 147 4.03 8.80 -2.89
CA THR A 147 5.21 8.73 -3.76
C THR A 147 5.08 7.49 -4.63
N LEU A 148 5.07 7.71 -5.93
CA LEU A 148 5.10 6.62 -6.91
C LEU A 148 6.51 6.08 -7.05
N ALA A 149 6.65 4.77 -6.97
CA ALA A 149 7.88 4.08 -7.36
C ALA A 149 7.97 4.05 -8.90
N LYS A 150 8.41 5.16 -9.49
CA LYS A 150 8.75 5.28 -10.90
C LYS A 150 10.26 5.26 -11.08
N ASP A 151 10.71 4.77 -12.22
CA ASP A 151 12.12 4.65 -12.61
C ASP A 151 12.91 5.92 -12.27
N GLY A 152 13.62 5.89 -11.13
CA GLY A 152 14.81 6.66 -10.71
C GLY A 152 14.90 8.18 -10.90
N ALA A 153 13.93 8.88 -11.49
CA ALA A 153 14.15 10.23 -12.01
C ALA A 153 13.51 11.36 -11.19
N GLU A 154 12.61 11.06 -10.27
CA GLU A 154 11.95 12.08 -9.44
C GLU A 154 11.84 11.60 -7.98
N ALA A 155 12.97 11.65 -7.28
CA ALA A 155 13.04 11.75 -5.83
C ALA A 155 13.75 13.07 -5.50
#